data_AF-A0A1Y2LM86-F1
#
_entry.id   AF-A0A1Y2LM86-F1
#
_cell.length_a   1.000
_cell.length_b   1.000
_cell.length_c   1.000
_cell.angle_alpha   90.00
_cell.angle_beta   90.00
_cell.angle_gamma   90.00
#
_symmetry.space_group_name_H-M   'P 1'
#
loop_
_entity.id
_entity.type
_entity.pdbx_description
1 polymer ?
#
loop_
_entity_poly.entity_id
_entity_poly.type
_entity_poly.pdbx_seq_one_letter_code
_entity_poly.pdbx_strand_id
1 'polypeptide(L)'
;MLKRKNSDYDAPDSSIFGDVPARNKRLFRRKDSYRQRWTPQGQNTMPELLEYILQHEEAFENQHRLASLFADFRQQLEINPDGYHANIAAWTKALSNAARAGVIPGQGTTHDLTVIRTADELARALQHPQYGKPAGLSAVFHEALQKKEMVLVKDFMSSTNSIYKTSWIPTPWSAIQWSLRTVGVLGKAAPPDKLAVRNYVVLKNVEVAGDEILKKMKEHTSTADRVLSRRDFLNRFSHMLNPASPLTDNDLNIILIYLCRDKQAISYDAQTIKFKAEHEAEPMPITEEDAAIAGLRDTLANINAQLAPLMEKIESANAAAREAVATKQMVRAKAALRSKKLAETALAQRSDVALQLEGVYHQLQQAADQVEIVEAMRAGAAALKGLNEKVGGAEGVQGVVDAVNEQMAATEEITNIINETDTVIDEVDVEDEFEALERAEKEKKEQEEAAKTAARLAQLEEAERKQKERQAKEDALQKNKQTEDQVVDEKVEQASQGIARISFIEQDQKEASEERERGPAYA
;
A
#
# COMPACT_ATOMS: atom_id res chain seq x y z
N MET A 1 40.77 -23.79 86.36
CA MET A 1 41.15 -24.88 85.44
C MET A 1 41.28 -24.26 84.04
N LEU A 2 42.44 -23.74 83.60
CA LEU A 2 43.56 -24.46 82.94
C LEU A 2 43.03 -25.47 81.88
N LYS A 3 43.25 -25.40 80.55
CA LYS A 3 44.25 -24.78 79.64
C LYS A 3 43.58 -24.65 78.24
N ARG A 4 43.69 -23.55 77.46
CA ARG A 4 44.78 -23.12 76.53
C ARG A 4 45.28 -24.19 75.54
N LYS A 5 45.14 -23.93 74.22
CA LYS A 5 46.25 -23.42 73.36
C LYS A 5 45.84 -23.09 71.90
N ASN A 6 46.19 -21.86 71.50
CA ASN A 6 46.48 -21.37 70.15
C ASN A 6 47.61 -22.16 69.45
N SER A 7 47.68 -22.10 68.11
CA SER A 7 48.76 -21.35 67.42
C SER A 7 48.60 -21.31 65.89
N ASP A 8 48.77 -20.11 65.35
CA ASP A 8 49.11 -19.72 63.97
C ASP A 8 50.49 -20.24 63.51
N TYR A 9 50.86 -19.84 62.28
CA TYR A 9 52.13 -19.92 61.53
C TYR A 9 52.12 -21.05 60.47
N ASP A 10 52.56 -20.90 59.21
CA ASP A 10 53.44 -19.93 58.54
C ASP A 10 53.29 -20.07 57.00
N ALA A 11 53.55 -19.00 56.24
CA ALA A 11 53.97 -19.08 54.82
C ALA A 11 55.51 -19.41 54.78
N PRO A 12 56.20 -19.83 53.69
CA PRO A 12 56.17 -19.16 52.37
C PRO A 12 56.59 -20.00 51.11
N ASP A 13 56.53 -19.32 49.96
CA ASP A 13 57.45 -19.29 48.80
C ASP A 13 57.75 -20.48 47.84
N SER A 14 57.88 -20.04 46.57
CA SER A 14 58.75 -20.53 45.47
C SER A 14 58.36 -21.77 44.62
N SER A 15 57.83 -21.47 43.43
CA SER A 15 58.40 -21.73 42.08
C SER A 15 59.44 -22.87 41.93
N ILE A 16 59.25 -23.77 40.93
CA ILE A 16 60.21 -24.11 39.85
C ILE A 16 59.68 -25.25 38.95
N PHE A 17 59.65 -24.97 37.63
CA PHE A 17 59.62 -25.76 36.39
C PHE A 17 59.58 -27.32 36.34
N GLY A 18 58.87 -27.83 35.30
CA GLY A 18 58.99 -29.14 34.63
C GLY A 18 57.88 -30.13 35.03
N ASP A 19 57.10 -30.81 34.18
CA ASP A 19 57.27 -31.29 32.80
C ASP A 19 55.91 -31.49 32.11
N VAL A 20 55.92 -31.40 30.77
CA VAL A 20 54.81 -31.72 29.86
C VAL A 20 55.06 -33.11 29.26
N PRO A 21 54.01 -33.90 28.96
CA PRO A 21 53.84 -34.25 27.55
C PRO A 21 52.40 -34.14 27.02
N ALA A 22 52.36 -33.51 25.85
CA ALA A 22 51.34 -33.38 24.83
C ALA A 22 50.23 -34.45 24.74
N ARG A 23 49.00 -33.96 24.50
CA ARG A 23 48.15 -34.50 23.44
C ARG A 23 47.34 -33.40 22.75
N ASN A 24 47.74 -33.14 21.51
CA ASN A 24 47.06 -32.30 20.53
C ASN A 24 45.66 -32.83 20.20
N LYS A 25 44.68 -31.92 20.08
CA LYS A 25 43.76 -31.83 18.93
C LYS A 25 43.04 -30.46 18.93
N ARG A 26 43.49 -29.59 18.01
CA ARG A 26 42.78 -28.65 17.11
C ARG A 26 41.49 -28.03 17.67
N LEU A 27 41.33 -26.70 17.70
CA LEU A 27 41.07 -25.88 16.52
C LEU A 27 41.39 -24.39 16.77
N PHE A 28 41.86 -23.73 15.71
CA PHE A 28 42.09 -22.29 15.60
C PHE A 28 40.79 -21.48 15.65
N ARG A 29 40.79 -20.33 16.34
CA ARG A 29 40.40 -19.06 15.69
C ARG A 29 41.06 -17.87 16.40
N ARG A 30 41.84 -17.12 15.63
CA ARG A 30 42.55 -15.90 16.05
C ARG A 30 41.55 -14.79 16.44
N LYS A 31 41.95 -14.06 17.48
CA LYS A 31 41.37 -12.83 18.00
C LYS A 31 41.75 -11.70 17.03
N ASP A 32 40.83 -11.31 16.13
CA ASP A 32 40.96 -10.05 15.40
C ASP A 32 40.16 -8.97 16.14
N SER A 33 40.92 -8.06 16.73
CA SER A 33 40.47 -6.85 17.38
C SER A 33 39.86 -5.89 16.36
N TYR A 34 38.56 -5.98 16.13
CA TYR A 34 37.79 -4.85 15.64
C TYR A 34 37.38 -4.01 16.85
N ARG A 35 38.04 -2.85 16.98
CA ARG A 35 37.55 -1.70 17.74
C ARG A 35 36.07 -1.54 17.37
N GLN A 36 35.16 -1.81 18.30
CA GLN A 36 33.78 -1.37 18.18
C GLN A 36 33.84 0.15 18.05
N ARG A 37 33.69 0.61 16.82
CA ARG A 37 33.50 2.01 16.48
C ARG A 37 32.18 2.37 17.15
N TRP A 38 32.24 3.09 18.26
CA TRP A 38 31.06 3.66 18.91
C TRP A 38 30.28 4.42 17.85
N THR A 39 29.16 3.85 17.41
CA THR A 39 28.14 4.59 16.69
C THR A 39 27.42 5.44 17.75
N PRO A 40 27.30 6.77 17.57
CA PRO A 40 26.41 7.53 18.41
C PRO A 40 25.04 6.86 18.28
N GLN A 41 24.45 6.44 19.40
CA GLN A 41 23.04 6.10 19.40
C GLN A 41 22.32 7.29 18.75
N GLY A 42 21.50 6.97 17.75
CA GLY A 42 20.73 7.95 17.00
C GLY A 42 20.05 8.92 17.96
N GLN A 43 19.96 10.16 17.49
CA GLN A 43 19.23 11.27 18.08
C GLN A 43 18.05 10.78 18.95
N ASN A 44 17.88 11.36 20.15
CA ASN A 44 16.67 11.18 20.97
C ASN A 44 15.44 11.57 20.13
N THR A 45 14.94 10.64 19.31
CA THR A 45 13.68 10.79 18.60
C THR A 45 12.61 10.63 19.68
N MET A 46 11.82 11.68 19.89
CA MET A 46 10.71 11.63 20.83
C MET A 46 9.80 10.46 20.47
N PRO A 47 9.23 9.74 21.45
CA PRO A 47 8.29 8.66 21.14
C PRO A 47 7.13 9.19 20.30
N GLU A 48 6.69 8.42 19.30
CA GLU A 48 5.64 8.80 18.36
C GLU A 48 4.36 9.30 19.06
N LEU A 49 3.94 8.62 20.12
CA LEU A 49 2.78 9.03 20.93
C LEU A 49 2.95 10.45 21.53
N LEU A 50 4.11 10.74 22.10
CA LEU A 50 4.38 12.04 22.71
C LEU A 50 4.46 13.13 21.63
N GLU A 51 5.13 12.83 20.52
CA GLU A 51 5.23 13.74 19.38
C GLU A 51 3.84 14.08 18.83
N TYR A 52 2.99 13.08 18.64
CA TYR A 52 1.61 13.26 18.20
C TYR A 52 0.82 14.20 19.13
N ILE A 53 0.86 13.95 20.45
CA ILE A 53 0.11 14.76 21.43
C ILE A 53 0.58 16.21 21.42
N LEU A 54 1.90 16.45 21.37
CA LEU A 54 2.44 17.81 21.37
C LEU A 54 2.11 18.59 20.09
N GLN A 55 1.92 17.90 18.96
CA GLN A 55 1.60 18.52 17.67
C GLN A 55 0.10 18.72 17.43
N HIS A 56 -0.75 17.84 17.99
CA HIS A 56 -2.18 17.79 17.63
C HIS A 56 -3.13 18.25 18.73
N GLU A 57 -2.65 18.44 19.96
CA GLU A 57 -3.49 18.86 21.08
C GLU A 57 -3.13 20.27 21.56
N GLU A 58 -4.03 21.22 21.32
CA GLU A 58 -3.90 22.64 21.73
C GLU A 58 -3.49 22.81 23.21
N ALA A 59 -3.94 21.91 24.09
CA ALA A 59 -3.60 21.94 25.50
C ALA A 59 -2.11 21.70 25.78
N PHE A 60 -1.40 21.06 24.86
CA PHE A 60 -0.01 20.65 24.97
C PHE A 60 0.95 21.54 24.17
N GLU A 61 0.43 22.45 23.35
CA GLU A 61 1.24 23.42 22.59
C GLU A 61 1.93 24.45 23.51
N ASN A 62 1.24 24.88 24.57
CA ASN A 62 1.76 25.91 25.48
C ASN A 62 2.76 25.30 26.47
N GLN A 63 4.03 25.65 26.34
CA GLN A 63 5.12 25.17 27.19
C GLN A 63 4.91 25.47 28.68
N HIS A 64 4.22 26.57 29.04
CA HIS A 64 3.88 26.87 30.44
C HIS A 64 2.81 25.92 31.02
N ARG A 65 1.94 25.36 30.17
CA ARG A 65 0.89 24.43 30.58
C ARG A 65 1.42 23.00 30.76
N LEU A 66 2.49 22.63 30.06
CA LEU A 66 3.13 21.31 30.16
C LEU A 66 3.56 20.97 31.59
N ALA A 67 4.12 21.94 32.33
CA ALA A 67 4.49 21.72 33.72
C ALA A 67 3.30 21.27 34.59
N SER A 68 2.11 21.87 34.39
CA SER A 68 0.89 21.49 35.09
C SER A 68 0.36 20.12 34.65
N LEU A 69 0.40 19.84 33.34
CA LEU A 69 -0.11 18.59 32.77
C LEU A 69 0.73 17.36 33.18
N PHE A 70 2.05 17.51 33.30
CA PHE A 70 2.95 16.42 33.65
C PHE A 70 3.15 16.26 35.17
N ALA A 71 2.85 17.29 35.96
CA ALA A 71 2.92 17.24 37.42
C ALA A 71 1.87 16.31 38.03
N ASP A 72 2.05 16.00 39.32
CA ASP A 72 1.01 15.36 40.11
C ASP A 72 -0.03 16.41 40.53
N PHE A 73 -1.09 16.52 39.74
CA PHE A 73 -2.16 17.49 39.97
C PHE A 73 -3.29 16.97 40.87
N ARG A 74 -3.17 15.79 41.51
CA ARG A 74 -4.24 15.21 42.34
C ARG A 74 -4.65 16.09 43.52
N GLN A 75 -3.67 16.76 44.14
CA GLN A 75 -3.93 17.70 45.24
C GLN A 75 -4.72 18.93 44.78
N GLN A 76 -4.70 19.25 43.48
CA GLN A 76 -5.49 20.37 42.95
C GLN A 76 -6.99 20.10 43.06
N LEU A 77 -7.45 18.85 43.20
CA LEU A 77 -8.88 18.59 43.40
C LEU A 77 -9.45 19.34 44.62
N GLU A 78 -8.66 19.55 45.67
CA GLU A 78 -9.08 20.29 46.87
C GLU A 78 -8.76 21.78 46.79
N ILE A 79 -7.65 22.15 46.15
CA ILE A 79 -7.09 23.51 46.17
C ILE A 79 -7.54 24.35 44.95
N ASN A 80 -7.65 23.72 43.78
CA ASN A 80 -8.07 24.32 42.52
C ASN A 80 -8.79 23.27 41.64
N PRO A 81 -10.08 23.01 41.90
CA PRO A 81 -10.86 21.97 41.22
C PRO A 81 -10.92 22.18 39.70
N ASP A 82 -11.01 23.44 39.27
CA ASP A 82 -11.08 23.80 37.85
C ASP A 82 -9.78 23.41 37.13
N GLY A 83 -8.62 23.67 37.76
CA GLY A 83 -7.32 23.24 37.24
C GLY A 83 -7.19 21.72 37.14
N TYR A 84 -7.62 21.00 38.18
CA TYR A 84 -7.67 19.54 38.18
C TYR A 84 -8.52 19.01 37.01
N HIS A 85 -9.77 19.49 36.87
CA HIS A 85 -10.67 19.02 35.82
C HIS A 85 -10.20 19.43 34.43
N ALA A 86 -9.58 20.60 34.26
CA ALA A 86 -8.98 21.02 33.00
C ALA A 86 -7.81 20.13 32.57
N ASN A 87 -6.97 19.68 33.52
CA ASN A 87 -5.88 18.75 33.25
C ASN A 87 -6.40 17.35 32.92
N ILE A 88 -7.40 16.86 33.65
CA ILE A 88 -8.06 15.59 33.32
C ILE A 88 -8.64 15.64 31.90
N ALA A 89 -9.43 16.67 31.58
CA ALA A 89 -10.08 16.78 30.28
C ALA A 89 -9.07 16.85 29.13
N ALA A 90 -7.96 17.58 29.32
CA ALA A 90 -6.87 17.64 28.33
C ALA A 90 -6.26 16.25 28.09
N TRP A 91 -5.92 15.51 29.13
CA TRP A 91 -5.35 14.17 29.00
C TRP A 91 -6.34 13.15 28.43
N THR A 92 -7.58 13.13 28.89
CA THR A 92 -8.61 12.21 28.35
C THR A 92 -8.84 12.45 26.87
N LYS A 93 -8.91 13.72 26.44
CA LYS A 93 -9.03 14.09 25.02
C LYS A 93 -7.80 13.63 24.22
N ALA A 94 -6.61 13.98 24.67
CA ALA A 94 -5.35 13.64 24.01
C ALA A 94 -5.19 12.12 23.83
N LEU A 95 -5.46 11.34 24.87
CA LEU A 95 -5.37 9.88 24.82
C LEU A 95 -6.44 9.27 23.89
N SER A 96 -7.65 9.82 23.88
CA SER A 96 -8.72 9.37 22.98
C SER A 96 -8.37 9.62 21.51
N ASN A 97 -7.85 10.80 21.21
CA ASN A 97 -7.43 11.17 19.85
C ASN A 97 -6.20 10.38 19.42
N ALA A 98 -5.22 10.19 20.30
CA ALA A 98 -4.05 9.35 20.06
C ALA A 98 -4.42 7.88 19.79
N ALA A 99 -5.39 7.32 20.52
CA ALA A 99 -5.90 5.98 20.25
C ALA A 99 -6.52 5.91 18.84
N ARG A 100 -7.36 6.89 18.49
CA ARG A 100 -7.99 6.97 17.17
C ARG A 100 -6.96 7.10 16.03
N ALA A 101 -5.88 7.83 16.28
CA ALA A 101 -4.78 7.99 15.33
C ALA A 101 -3.85 6.77 15.24
N GLY A 102 -4.06 5.73 16.06
CA GLY A 102 -3.26 4.50 16.01
C GLY A 102 -1.86 4.65 16.59
N VAL A 103 -1.58 5.71 17.36
CA VAL A 103 -0.23 5.98 17.91
C VAL A 103 -0.05 5.50 19.36
N ILE A 104 -1.09 4.91 19.96
CA ILE A 104 -0.98 4.30 21.29
C ILE A 104 -0.18 2.99 21.18
N PRO A 105 0.83 2.77 22.04
CA PRO A 105 1.61 1.53 22.03
C PRO A 105 0.74 0.29 22.15
N GLY A 106 0.86 -0.61 21.16
CA GLY A 106 0.17 -1.89 21.08
C GLY A 106 1.12 -3.08 21.24
N GLN A 107 0.58 -4.29 21.10
CA GLN A 107 1.40 -5.51 20.99
C GLN A 107 1.55 -5.86 19.51
N GLY A 108 2.79 -5.95 19.03
CA GLY A 108 3.07 -6.22 17.61
C GLY A 108 3.00 -4.95 16.75
N THR A 109 2.57 -5.10 15.49
CA THR A 109 2.50 -4.01 14.49
C THR A 109 1.10 -3.42 14.34
N THR A 110 0.11 -3.92 15.08
CA THR A 110 -1.29 -3.49 15.04
C THR A 110 -1.64 -2.70 16.28
N HIS A 111 -2.41 -1.63 16.09
CA HIS A 111 -2.81 -0.71 17.16
C HIS A 111 -4.34 -0.67 17.25
N ASP A 112 -4.87 -0.94 18.44
CA ASP A 112 -6.32 -0.81 18.69
C ASP A 112 -6.71 0.67 18.66
N LEU A 113 -7.72 1.02 17.85
CA LEU A 113 -8.18 2.40 17.71
C LEU A 113 -9.24 2.79 18.77
N THR A 114 -9.89 1.80 19.36
CA THR A 114 -10.95 1.96 20.35
C THR A 114 -10.53 1.57 21.76
N VAL A 115 -9.33 1.02 21.95
CA VAL A 115 -8.84 0.51 23.24
C VAL A 115 -7.51 1.14 23.62
N ILE A 116 -7.36 1.47 24.90
CA ILE A 116 -6.08 1.90 25.48
C ILE A 116 -5.67 0.90 26.56
N ARG A 117 -4.45 0.38 26.44
CA ARG A 117 -3.81 -0.45 27.47
C ARG A 117 -2.91 0.39 28.36
N THR A 118 -3.18 0.36 29.65
CA THR A 118 -2.45 1.10 30.69
C THR A 118 -1.25 0.30 31.22
N ALA A 119 -0.29 -0.01 30.36
CA ALA A 119 0.95 -0.68 30.75
C ALA A 119 2.10 0.31 30.98
N ASP A 120 3.24 -0.16 31.51
CA ASP A 120 4.47 0.65 31.64
C ASP A 120 4.95 1.23 30.31
N GLU A 121 4.62 0.56 29.20
CA GLU A 121 4.87 0.99 27.83
C GLU A 121 4.18 2.33 27.51
N LEU A 122 2.91 2.50 27.92
CA LEU A 122 2.17 3.75 27.73
C LEU A 122 2.84 4.91 28.48
N ALA A 123 3.19 4.70 29.75
CA ALA A 123 3.84 5.73 30.55
C ALA A 123 5.25 6.08 30.04
N ARG A 124 5.97 5.11 29.45
CA ARG A 124 7.26 5.35 28.78
C ARG A 124 7.08 6.11 27.47
N ALA A 125 6.09 5.75 26.66
CA ALA A 125 5.79 6.45 25.40
C ALA A 125 5.32 7.89 25.61
N LEU A 126 4.78 8.22 26.78
CA LEU A 126 4.42 9.58 27.17
C LEU A 126 5.56 10.35 27.86
N GLN A 127 6.75 9.79 28.02
CA GLN A 127 7.81 10.41 28.81
C GLN A 127 8.39 11.65 28.11
N HIS A 128 8.16 12.83 28.69
CA HIS A 128 8.73 14.08 28.20
C HIS A 128 10.20 14.25 28.62
N PRO A 129 11.10 14.74 27.75
CA PRO A 129 12.53 14.91 28.09
C PRO A 129 12.78 15.83 29.29
N GLN A 130 11.96 16.88 29.46
CA GLN A 130 12.13 17.86 30.54
C GLN A 130 11.24 17.62 31.76
N TYR A 131 10.05 17.04 31.57
CA TYR A 131 9.03 16.91 32.63
C TYR A 131 8.85 15.47 33.11
N GLY A 132 9.53 14.51 32.50
CA GLY A 132 9.44 13.10 32.86
C GLY A 132 8.11 12.47 32.45
N LYS A 133 7.72 11.43 33.18
CA LYS A 133 6.45 10.72 32.95
C LYS A 133 5.29 11.53 33.56
N PRO A 134 4.11 11.55 32.93
CA PRO A 134 2.95 12.23 33.49
C PRO A 134 2.52 11.57 34.81
N ALA A 135 2.69 12.29 35.93
CA ALA A 135 2.45 11.74 37.26
C ALA A 135 0.95 11.60 37.60
N GLY A 136 0.10 12.47 37.03
CA GLY A 136 -1.35 12.45 37.24
C GLY A 136 -2.12 11.41 36.41
N LEU A 137 -1.46 10.56 35.63
CA LEU A 137 -2.12 9.67 34.66
C LEU A 137 -3.11 8.68 35.32
N SER A 138 -2.84 8.22 36.54
CA SER A 138 -3.77 7.36 37.28
C SER A 138 -5.09 8.07 37.60
N ALA A 139 -5.07 9.37 37.89
CA ALA A 139 -6.25 10.17 38.11
C ALA A 139 -7.07 10.36 36.83
N VAL A 140 -6.40 10.50 35.68
CA VAL A 140 -7.05 10.60 34.36
C VAL A 140 -7.92 9.37 34.08
N PHE A 141 -7.34 8.16 34.13
CA PHE A 141 -8.10 6.93 33.87
C PHE A 141 -9.17 6.67 34.94
N HIS A 142 -8.93 7.07 36.19
CA HIS A 142 -9.91 6.94 37.26
C HIS A 142 -11.12 7.85 37.02
N GLU A 143 -10.89 9.13 36.72
CA GLU A 143 -11.96 10.09 36.43
C GLU A 143 -12.72 9.71 35.15
N ALA A 144 -12.01 9.26 34.10
CA ALA A 144 -12.61 8.81 32.86
C ALA A 144 -13.55 7.59 33.07
N LEU A 145 -13.20 6.68 33.98
CA LEU A 145 -14.12 5.60 34.40
C LEU A 145 -15.34 6.15 35.13
N GLN A 146 -15.15 7.09 36.08
CA GLN A 146 -16.26 7.66 36.84
C GLN A 146 -17.26 8.41 35.95
N LYS A 147 -16.74 9.16 34.97
CA LYS A 147 -17.53 9.91 33.99
C LYS A 147 -18.09 9.04 32.86
N LYS A 148 -17.79 7.74 32.85
CA LYS A 148 -18.13 6.79 31.78
C LYS A 148 -17.57 7.22 30.42
N GLU A 149 -16.50 8.01 30.36
CA GLU A 149 -15.79 8.32 29.10
C GLU A 149 -14.96 7.12 28.63
N MET A 150 -14.52 6.30 29.59
CA MET A 150 -13.85 5.03 29.35
C MET A 150 -14.49 3.92 30.17
N VAL A 151 -14.40 2.68 29.68
CA VAL A 151 -14.96 1.48 30.33
C VAL A 151 -13.95 0.36 30.27
N LEU A 152 -13.84 -0.47 31.31
CA LEU A 152 -12.98 -1.64 31.24
C LEU A 152 -13.46 -2.60 30.15
N VAL A 153 -12.56 -3.09 29.30
CA VAL A 153 -12.92 -4.03 28.21
C VAL A 153 -13.70 -5.22 28.75
N LYS A 154 -13.29 -5.80 29.88
CA LYS A 154 -14.00 -6.93 30.50
C LYS A 154 -15.46 -6.59 30.83
N ASP A 155 -15.72 -5.41 31.35
CA ASP A 155 -17.04 -4.97 31.77
C ASP A 155 -17.89 -4.60 30.55
N PHE A 156 -17.27 -3.98 29.55
CA PHE A 156 -17.91 -3.68 28.27
C PHE A 156 -18.36 -4.95 27.54
N MET A 157 -17.51 -5.96 27.48
CA MET A 157 -17.79 -7.21 26.75
C MET A 157 -18.81 -8.10 27.46
N SER A 158 -18.83 -8.09 28.80
CA SER A 158 -19.74 -8.95 29.59
C SER A 158 -21.10 -8.31 29.89
N SER A 159 -21.27 -7.01 29.66
CA SER A 159 -22.53 -6.32 29.95
C SER A 159 -23.61 -6.66 28.92
N THR A 160 -24.74 -7.17 29.41
CA THR A 160 -25.94 -7.46 28.62
C THR A 160 -26.81 -6.24 28.37
N ASN A 161 -26.71 -5.21 29.21
CA ASN A 161 -27.47 -3.97 29.08
C ASN A 161 -26.65 -2.87 28.43
N SER A 162 -27.35 -1.97 27.73
CA SER A 162 -26.72 -0.78 27.16
C SER A 162 -26.04 0.07 28.23
N ILE A 163 -24.87 0.60 27.88
CA ILE A 163 -24.01 1.42 28.75
C ILE A 163 -24.62 2.79 29.09
N TYR A 164 -25.63 3.22 28.33
CA TYR A 164 -26.34 4.48 28.55
C TYR A 164 -27.58 4.34 29.43
N LYS A 165 -28.00 3.12 29.78
CA LYS A 165 -29.11 2.94 30.73
C LYS A 165 -28.65 3.37 32.12
N THR A 166 -29.49 4.12 32.83
CA THR A 166 -29.23 4.60 34.20
C THR A 166 -28.94 3.45 35.18
N SER A 167 -29.49 2.26 34.93
CA SER A 167 -29.27 1.05 35.71
C SER A 167 -27.94 0.34 35.40
N TRP A 168 -27.21 0.74 34.35
CA TRP A 168 -25.93 0.15 34.03
C TRP A 168 -24.84 0.68 34.98
N ILE A 169 -24.39 -0.22 35.85
CA ILE A 169 -23.31 -0.04 36.82
C ILE A 169 -22.23 -1.09 36.46
N PRO A 170 -21.07 -0.69 35.89
CA PRO A 170 -19.99 -1.63 35.60
C PRO A 170 -19.54 -2.36 36.88
N THR A 171 -18.99 -3.57 36.71
CA THR A 171 -18.89 -4.58 37.77
C THR A 171 -18.22 -4.04 39.05
N PRO A 172 -18.92 -4.03 40.19
CA PRO A 172 -18.53 -3.17 41.29
C PRO A 172 -17.74 -3.91 42.37
N TRP A 173 -16.61 -4.55 42.06
CA TRP A 173 -15.76 -5.15 43.12
C TRP A 173 -14.43 -4.42 43.38
N SER A 174 -13.94 -3.59 42.45
CA SER A 174 -12.81 -2.69 42.74
C SER A 174 -13.23 -1.26 43.14
N ALA A 175 -14.45 -0.84 42.79
CA ALA A 175 -15.02 0.45 43.21
C ALA A 175 -15.72 0.38 44.59
N ILE A 176 -16.26 -0.78 45.00
CA ILE A 176 -16.93 -0.95 46.31
C ILE A 176 -15.96 -1.18 47.47
N GLN A 177 -14.72 -1.65 47.25
CA GLN A 177 -13.72 -1.65 48.33
C GLN A 177 -13.41 -0.24 48.84
N TRP A 178 -13.75 0.80 48.07
CA TRP A 178 -13.69 2.19 48.51
C TRP A 178 -15.01 2.69 49.13
N SER A 179 -16.19 2.35 48.57
CA SER A 179 -17.48 2.80 49.14
C SER A 179 -17.84 2.15 50.48
N LEU A 180 -17.21 1.03 50.87
CA LEU A 180 -17.38 0.41 52.19
C LEU A 180 -16.35 0.86 53.24
N ARG A 181 -15.34 1.68 52.86
CA ARG A 181 -14.46 2.35 53.83
C ARG A 181 -15.04 3.65 54.39
N THR A 182 -16.24 4.03 54.00
CA THR A 182 -16.91 5.27 54.44
C THR A 182 -17.76 5.10 55.70
N VAL A 183 -17.91 3.90 56.26
CA VAL A 183 -18.54 3.73 57.56
C VAL A 183 -17.48 3.85 58.66
N GLY A 184 -17.11 5.09 58.96
CA GLY A 184 -16.44 5.45 60.21
C GLY A 184 -15.08 6.12 60.04
N VAL A 185 -15.10 7.46 60.01
CA VAL A 185 -13.99 8.36 60.39
C VAL A 185 -12.84 8.46 59.36
N LEU A 186 -12.60 9.68 58.85
CA LEU A 186 -11.55 10.16 57.91
C LEU A 186 -11.77 9.98 56.38
N GLY A 187 -11.83 11.13 55.67
CA GLY A 187 -11.28 11.33 54.32
C GLY A 187 -12.19 11.09 53.09
N LYS A 188 -12.24 12.06 52.18
CA LYS A 188 -12.75 11.88 50.80
C LYS A 188 -11.80 10.94 50.02
N ALA A 189 -12.30 10.22 49.02
CA ALA A 189 -11.46 9.41 48.11
C ALA A 189 -10.37 10.26 47.48
N ALA A 190 -9.13 9.78 47.54
CA ALA A 190 -8.09 10.21 46.62
C ALA A 190 -7.96 9.21 45.46
N PRO A 191 -7.69 9.65 44.22
CA PRO A 191 -7.40 8.75 43.10
C PRO A 191 -6.17 7.88 43.38
N PRO A 192 -6.10 6.66 42.80
CA PRO A 192 -5.07 5.68 43.11
C PRO A 192 -3.67 6.20 42.80
N ASP A 193 -2.70 5.79 43.62
CA ASP A 193 -1.32 6.27 43.55
C ASP A 193 -0.48 5.65 42.43
N LYS A 194 -0.94 4.52 41.90
CA LYS A 194 -0.30 3.82 40.78
C LYS A 194 -1.32 3.47 39.71
N LEU A 195 -0.91 3.59 38.46
CA LEU A 195 -1.69 3.14 37.31
C LEU A 195 -1.68 1.61 37.27
N ALA A 196 -2.85 1.00 37.38
CA ALA A 196 -2.99 -0.46 37.29
C ALA A 196 -3.03 -0.91 35.82
N VAL A 197 -2.40 -2.04 35.50
CA VAL A 197 -2.41 -2.58 34.13
C VAL A 197 -3.79 -3.12 33.76
N ARG A 198 -4.50 -2.37 32.91
CA ARG A 198 -5.86 -2.67 32.44
C ARG A 198 -6.08 -2.19 31.00
N ASN A 199 -7.13 -2.73 30.36
CA ASN A 199 -7.56 -2.31 29.03
C ASN A 199 -8.87 -1.52 29.13
N TYR A 200 -8.91 -0.37 28.48
CA TYR A 200 -10.01 0.59 28.53
C TYR A 200 -10.57 0.82 27.13
N VAL A 201 -11.86 0.62 26.95
CA VAL A 201 -12.61 1.05 25.77
C VAL A 201 -12.80 2.57 25.85
N VAL A 202 -12.42 3.28 24.79
CA VAL A 202 -12.61 4.72 24.63
C VAL A 202 -13.96 4.95 23.95
N LEU A 203 -14.99 5.29 24.73
CA LEU A 203 -16.36 5.33 24.22
C LEU A 203 -16.54 6.31 23.06
N LYS A 204 -15.92 7.49 23.14
CA LYS A 204 -15.99 8.49 22.07
C LYS A 204 -15.50 7.97 20.71
N ASN A 205 -14.51 7.05 20.69
CA ASN A 205 -14.01 6.47 19.44
C ASN A 205 -14.99 5.42 18.90
N VAL A 206 -15.57 4.62 19.79
CA VAL A 206 -16.61 3.63 19.43
C VAL A 206 -17.87 4.32 18.91
N GLU A 207 -18.29 5.42 19.56
CA GLU A 207 -19.43 6.24 19.15
C GLU A 207 -19.23 6.82 17.75
N VAL A 208 -18.07 7.45 17.51
CA VAL A 208 -17.72 8.00 16.19
C VAL A 208 -17.67 6.91 15.13
N ALA A 209 -17.08 5.75 15.44
CA ALA A 209 -17.06 4.62 14.51
C ALA A 209 -18.47 4.15 14.15
N GLY A 210 -19.30 3.90 15.17
CA GLY A 210 -20.65 3.42 14.97
C GLY A 210 -21.52 4.41 14.20
N ASP A 211 -21.42 5.71 14.49
CA ASP A 211 -22.21 6.74 13.80
C ASP A 211 -21.81 6.89 12.33
N GLU A 212 -20.52 6.83 12.00
CA GLU A 212 -20.04 6.87 10.61
C GLU A 212 -20.36 5.58 9.84
N ILE A 213 -20.31 4.41 10.50
CA ILE A 213 -20.78 3.14 9.90
C ILE A 213 -22.27 3.24 9.58
N LEU A 214 -23.10 3.65 10.54
CA LEU A 214 -24.55 3.77 10.33
C LEU A 214 -24.88 4.82 9.27
N LYS A 215 -24.13 5.92 9.20
CA LYS A 215 -24.29 6.93 8.16
C LYS A 215 -24.00 6.37 6.76
N LYS A 216 -22.90 5.63 6.58
CA LYS A 216 -22.59 4.95 5.31
C LYS A 216 -23.64 3.89 4.95
N MET A 217 -24.14 3.15 5.94
CA MET A 217 -25.13 2.10 5.70
C MET A 217 -26.51 2.63 5.29
N LYS A 218 -26.83 3.91 5.50
CA LYS A 218 -28.08 4.52 4.99
C LYS A 218 -28.17 4.56 3.48
N GLU A 219 -27.04 4.53 2.78
CA GLU A 219 -27.01 4.48 1.31
C GLU A 219 -27.46 3.12 0.76
N HIS A 220 -27.47 2.08 1.60
CA HIS A 220 -27.83 0.71 1.24
C HIS A 220 -29.27 0.38 1.65
N THR A 221 -30.17 0.29 0.67
CA THR A 221 -31.60 0.08 0.91
C THR A 221 -32.05 -1.38 0.78
N SER A 222 -31.39 -2.17 -0.09
CA SER A 222 -31.75 -3.58 -0.32
C SER A 222 -31.35 -4.46 0.86
N THR A 223 -32.14 -5.50 1.10
CA THR A 223 -31.92 -6.46 2.18
C THR A 223 -30.57 -7.15 2.05
N ALA A 224 -30.17 -7.52 0.83
CA ALA A 224 -28.89 -8.18 0.55
C ALA A 224 -27.67 -7.29 0.83
N ASP A 225 -27.80 -5.97 0.68
CA ASP A 225 -26.69 -5.03 0.96
C ASP A 225 -26.52 -4.73 2.45
N ARG A 226 -27.57 -4.97 3.24
CA ARG A 226 -27.55 -4.84 4.70
C ARG A 226 -26.99 -6.08 5.40
N VAL A 227 -26.74 -7.16 4.68
CA VAL A 227 -26.21 -8.41 5.21
C VAL A 227 -24.75 -8.56 4.77
N LEU A 228 -23.84 -8.49 5.74
CA LEU A 228 -22.40 -8.49 5.50
C LEU A 228 -21.75 -9.67 6.20
N SER A 229 -20.72 -10.24 5.59
CA SER A 229 -19.76 -11.05 6.33
C SER A 229 -18.84 -10.14 7.16
N ARG A 230 -18.13 -10.69 8.15
CA ARG A 230 -17.09 -9.94 8.88
C ARG A 230 -15.99 -9.43 7.95
N ARG A 231 -15.63 -10.21 6.93
CA ARG A 231 -14.63 -9.85 5.93
C ARG A 231 -15.09 -8.68 5.08
N ASP A 232 -16.33 -8.72 4.57
CA ASP A 232 -16.91 -7.61 3.81
C ASP A 232 -17.04 -6.34 4.68
N PHE A 233 -17.46 -6.49 5.94
CA PHE A 233 -17.47 -5.38 6.89
C PHE A 233 -16.10 -4.73 7.05
N LEU A 234 -15.04 -5.53 7.26
CA LEU A 234 -13.68 -5.01 7.38
C LEU A 234 -13.20 -4.36 6.08
N ASN A 235 -13.49 -4.95 4.91
CA ASN A 235 -13.15 -4.35 3.62
C ASN A 235 -13.79 -2.95 3.45
N ARG A 236 -15.01 -2.75 3.94
CA ARG A 236 -15.72 -1.47 3.84
C ARG A 236 -15.34 -0.44 4.91
N PHE A 237 -15.05 -0.90 6.13
CA PHE A 237 -14.98 -0.02 7.31
C PHE A 237 -13.65 -0.04 8.05
N SER A 238 -12.68 -0.88 7.67
CA SER A 238 -11.36 -0.99 8.34
C SER A 238 -10.65 0.37 8.48
N HIS A 239 -10.69 1.22 7.46
CA HIS A 239 -10.02 2.52 7.48
C HIS A 239 -10.96 3.70 7.84
N MET A 240 -12.13 3.43 8.43
CA MET A 240 -13.13 4.47 8.70
C MET A 240 -12.64 5.47 9.76
N LEU A 241 -12.10 4.98 10.89
CA LEU A 241 -11.60 5.85 11.96
C LEU A 241 -10.28 6.54 11.61
N ASN A 242 -9.43 5.85 10.84
CA ASN A 242 -8.10 6.31 10.47
C ASN A 242 -7.71 5.77 9.07
N PRO A 243 -7.40 6.64 8.10
CA PRO A 243 -6.92 6.22 6.78
C PRO A 243 -5.61 5.42 6.83
N ALA A 244 -4.73 5.70 7.80
CA ALA A 244 -3.40 5.10 7.88
C ALA A 244 -3.38 3.76 8.64
N SER A 245 -4.31 3.54 9.56
CA SER A 245 -4.34 2.35 10.42
C SER A 245 -5.70 1.66 10.33
N PRO A 246 -5.76 0.38 9.92
CA PRO A 246 -7.02 -0.37 9.87
C PRO A 246 -7.50 -0.76 11.28
N LEU A 247 -8.82 -0.95 11.42
CA LEU A 247 -9.43 -1.55 12.61
C LEU A 247 -8.88 -2.96 12.85
N THR A 248 -8.62 -3.27 14.12
CA THR A 248 -8.28 -4.62 14.55
C THR A 248 -9.52 -5.49 14.77
N ASP A 249 -9.33 -6.80 14.96
CA ASP A 249 -10.42 -7.70 15.38
C ASP A 249 -11.02 -7.32 16.73
N ASN A 250 -10.20 -6.76 17.63
CA ASN A 250 -10.65 -6.28 18.93
C ASN A 250 -11.56 -5.04 18.76
N ASP A 251 -11.15 -4.09 17.92
CA ASP A 251 -11.98 -2.93 17.58
C ASP A 251 -13.29 -3.35 16.92
N LEU A 252 -13.24 -4.29 15.98
CA LEU A 252 -14.43 -4.85 15.32
C LEU A 252 -15.41 -5.43 16.36
N ASN A 253 -14.94 -6.28 17.26
CA ASN A 253 -15.79 -6.88 18.29
C ASN A 253 -16.46 -5.84 19.18
N ILE A 254 -15.72 -4.81 19.60
CA ILE A 254 -16.25 -3.71 20.44
C ILE A 254 -17.32 -2.93 19.68
N ILE A 255 -17.05 -2.60 18.41
CA ILE A 255 -17.99 -1.87 17.54
C ILE A 255 -19.26 -2.69 17.29
N LEU A 256 -19.15 -4.00 17.04
CA LEU A 256 -20.33 -4.86 16.83
C LEU A 256 -21.20 -4.96 18.08
N ILE A 257 -20.58 -5.09 19.27
CA ILE A 257 -21.32 -5.06 20.54
C ILE A 257 -22.03 -3.72 20.71
N TYR A 258 -21.36 -2.60 20.44
CA TYR A 258 -21.96 -1.27 20.53
C TYR A 258 -23.14 -1.10 19.56
N LEU A 259 -22.97 -1.46 18.29
CA LEU A 259 -24.02 -1.35 17.28
C LEU A 259 -25.23 -2.22 17.61
N CYS A 260 -25.02 -3.40 18.17
CA CYS A 260 -26.08 -4.33 18.53
C CYS A 260 -26.78 -3.92 19.84
N ARG A 261 -26.01 -3.77 20.93
CA ARG A 261 -26.53 -3.56 22.29
C ARG A 261 -26.97 -2.12 22.54
N ASP A 262 -26.16 -1.16 22.10
CA ASP A 262 -26.33 0.25 22.46
C ASP A 262 -27.12 1.02 21.41
N LYS A 263 -26.88 0.76 20.12
CA LYS A 263 -27.62 1.39 19.01
C LYS A 263 -28.84 0.59 18.55
N GLN A 264 -28.94 -0.70 18.89
CA GLN A 264 -29.99 -1.61 18.41
C GLN A 264 -30.16 -1.52 16.89
N ALA A 265 -29.03 -1.44 16.19
CA ALA A 265 -28.98 -1.21 14.74
C ALA A 265 -28.64 -2.48 13.95
N ILE A 266 -28.08 -3.49 14.62
CA ILE A 266 -27.67 -4.74 13.98
C ILE A 266 -28.04 -5.97 14.81
N SER A 267 -28.18 -7.09 14.12
CA SER A 267 -28.03 -8.45 14.65
C SER A 267 -26.73 -9.02 14.10
N TYR A 268 -25.93 -9.73 14.91
CA TYR A 268 -24.70 -10.35 14.43
C TYR A 268 -24.45 -11.69 15.11
N ASP A 269 -23.76 -12.58 14.41
CA ASP A 269 -23.24 -13.85 14.93
C ASP A 269 -21.73 -13.95 14.68
N ALA A 270 -21.19 -15.18 14.69
CA ALA A 270 -19.77 -15.42 14.48
C ALA A 270 -19.27 -15.02 13.08
N GLN A 271 -20.14 -14.97 12.06
CA GLN A 271 -19.77 -14.81 10.64
C GLN A 271 -20.54 -13.68 9.94
N THR A 272 -21.80 -13.46 10.33
CA THR A 272 -22.76 -12.61 9.61
C THR A 272 -23.17 -11.42 10.47
N ILE A 273 -23.29 -10.25 9.83
CA ILE A 273 -23.72 -8.99 10.41
C ILE A 273 -24.90 -8.49 9.58
N LYS A 274 -26.07 -8.34 10.20
CA LYS A 274 -27.31 -7.88 9.56
C LYS A 274 -27.70 -6.52 10.12
N PHE A 275 -27.75 -5.52 9.25
CA PHE A 275 -28.26 -4.18 9.58
C PHE A 275 -29.78 -4.14 9.50
N LYS A 276 -30.39 -3.47 10.48
CA LYS A 276 -31.83 -3.22 10.55
C LYS A 276 -32.30 -2.33 9.40
N ALA A 277 -33.51 -2.55 8.89
CA ALA A 277 -34.13 -1.63 7.95
C ALA A 277 -34.56 -0.31 8.63
N GLU A 278 -34.61 0.81 7.89
CA GLU A 278 -35.04 2.10 8.48
C GLU A 278 -36.48 2.07 9.02
N HIS A 279 -37.35 1.26 8.42
CA HIS A 279 -38.75 1.12 8.83
C HIS A 279 -38.96 0.13 9.99
N GLU A 280 -37.93 -0.62 10.38
CA GLU A 280 -37.99 -1.59 11.47
C GLU A 280 -37.62 -0.93 12.80
N ALA A 281 -38.40 -1.21 13.84
CA ALA A 281 -38.11 -0.70 15.18
C ALA A 281 -36.89 -1.42 15.80
N GLU A 282 -36.79 -2.73 15.61
CA GLU A 282 -35.74 -3.60 16.18
C GLU A 282 -35.07 -4.46 15.10
N PRO A 283 -33.79 -4.83 15.26
CA PRO A 283 -33.08 -5.63 14.26
C PRO A 283 -33.65 -7.06 14.24
N MET A 284 -33.99 -7.54 13.05
CA MET A 284 -34.44 -8.93 12.87
C MET A 284 -33.32 -9.94 13.13
N PRO A 285 -33.64 -11.18 13.55
CA PRO A 285 -32.64 -12.23 13.66
C PRO A 285 -32.01 -12.56 12.31
N ILE A 286 -30.79 -13.10 12.36
CA ILE A 286 -30.09 -13.64 11.19
C ILE A 286 -30.75 -14.95 10.80
N THR A 287 -31.07 -15.08 9.53
CA THR A 287 -31.61 -16.32 8.95
C THR A 287 -30.54 -17.08 8.18
N GLU A 288 -30.82 -18.34 7.81
CA GLU A 288 -29.88 -19.13 6.98
C GLU A 288 -29.66 -18.49 5.61
N GLU A 289 -30.69 -17.80 5.10
CA GLU A 289 -30.62 -17.07 3.84
C GLU A 289 -29.63 -15.91 3.91
N ASP A 290 -29.64 -15.14 5.01
CA ASP A 290 -28.70 -14.04 5.25
C ASP A 290 -27.24 -14.57 5.20
N ALA A 291 -26.96 -15.68 5.87
CA ALA A 291 -25.65 -16.31 5.85
C ALA A 291 -25.23 -16.76 4.44
N ALA A 292 -26.18 -17.26 3.63
CA ALA A 292 -25.93 -17.60 2.23
C ALA A 292 -25.63 -16.35 1.37
N ILE A 293 -26.34 -15.23 1.58
CA ILE A 293 -26.06 -13.96 0.88
C ILE A 293 -24.63 -13.50 1.19
N ALA A 294 -24.25 -13.47 2.46
CA ALA A 294 -22.92 -13.05 2.90
C ALA A 294 -21.84 -13.97 2.31
N GLY A 295 -22.04 -15.29 2.38
CA GLY A 295 -21.11 -16.28 1.81
C GLY A 295 -20.97 -16.18 0.29
N LEU A 296 -22.05 -15.87 -0.44
CA LEU A 296 -22.03 -15.64 -1.89
C LEU A 296 -21.17 -14.44 -2.26
N ARG A 297 -21.38 -13.32 -1.56
CA ARG A 297 -20.57 -12.11 -1.76
C ARG A 297 -19.10 -12.39 -1.47
N ASP A 298 -18.83 -13.19 -0.43
CA ASP A 298 -17.47 -13.58 -0.09
C ASP A 298 -16.80 -14.41 -1.19
N THR A 299 -17.52 -15.40 -1.70
CA THR A 299 -17.04 -16.27 -2.77
C THR A 299 -16.81 -15.47 -4.05
N LEU A 300 -17.73 -14.58 -4.42
CA LEU A 300 -17.61 -13.73 -5.59
C LEU A 300 -16.40 -12.80 -5.48
N ALA A 301 -16.21 -12.15 -4.33
CA ALA A 301 -15.05 -11.29 -4.09
C ALA A 301 -13.73 -12.07 -4.18
N ASN A 302 -13.69 -13.32 -3.69
CA ASN A 302 -12.51 -14.18 -3.78
C ASN A 302 -12.20 -14.56 -5.24
N ILE A 303 -13.21 -14.96 -6.02
CA ILE A 303 -13.03 -15.30 -7.44
C ILE A 303 -12.55 -14.07 -8.22
N ASN A 304 -13.17 -12.91 -8.01
CA ASN A 304 -12.78 -11.66 -8.67
C ASN A 304 -11.34 -11.23 -8.32
N ALA A 305 -10.91 -11.42 -7.07
CA ALA A 305 -9.53 -11.15 -6.66
C ALA A 305 -8.49 -12.02 -7.39
N GLN A 306 -8.89 -13.21 -7.86
CA GLN A 306 -8.01 -14.12 -8.60
C GLN A 306 -7.93 -13.84 -10.10
N LEU A 307 -8.83 -13.03 -10.68
CA LEU A 307 -8.84 -12.74 -12.11
C LEU A 307 -7.62 -11.91 -12.53
N ALA A 308 -7.29 -10.86 -11.77
CA ALA A 308 -6.17 -9.96 -12.11
C ALA A 308 -4.80 -10.68 -12.12
N PRO A 309 -4.42 -11.49 -11.11
CA PRO A 309 -3.19 -12.28 -11.18
C PRO A 309 -3.14 -13.27 -12.34
N LEU A 310 -4.28 -13.85 -12.74
CA LEU A 310 -4.33 -14.73 -13.92
C LEU A 310 -4.08 -13.95 -15.22
N MET A 311 -4.64 -12.75 -15.35
CA MET A 311 -4.38 -11.87 -16.50
C MET A 311 -2.89 -11.49 -16.59
N GLU A 312 -2.28 -11.11 -15.47
CA GLU A 312 -0.84 -10.81 -15.41
C GLU A 312 0.02 -12.04 -15.79
N LYS A 313 -0.38 -13.24 -15.34
CA LYS A 313 0.29 -14.50 -15.71
C LYS A 313 0.20 -14.79 -17.21
N ILE A 314 -0.95 -14.51 -17.84
CA ILE A 314 -1.12 -14.65 -19.29
C ILE A 314 -0.17 -13.70 -20.03
N GLU A 315 -0.09 -12.44 -19.61
CA GLU A 315 0.81 -11.44 -20.21
C GLU A 315 2.28 -11.83 -20.06
N SER A 316 2.68 -12.28 -18.87
CA SER A 316 4.04 -12.74 -18.58
C SER A 316 4.41 -13.99 -19.40
N ALA A 317 3.52 -14.99 -19.46
CA ALA A 317 3.74 -16.20 -20.26
C ALA A 317 3.82 -15.89 -21.77
N ASN A 318 3.00 -14.96 -22.26
CA ASN A 318 3.04 -14.49 -23.64
C ASN A 318 4.36 -13.76 -23.96
N ALA A 319 4.84 -12.91 -23.05
CA ALA A 319 6.13 -12.24 -23.19
C ALA A 319 7.29 -13.25 -23.22
N ALA A 320 7.28 -14.24 -22.31
CA ALA A 320 8.27 -15.31 -22.26
C ALA A 320 8.25 -16.19 -23.52
N ALA A 321 7.06 -16.49 -24.06
CA ALA A 321 6.92 -17.21 -25.33
C ALA A 321 7.54 -16.43 -26.49
N ARG A 322 7.26 -15.14 -26.61
CA ARG A 322 7.85 -14.27 -27.65
C ARG A 322 9.37 -14.18 -27.56
N GLU A 323 9.92 -14.06 -26.36
CA GLU A 323 11.36 -14.05 -26.13
C GLU A 323 12.01 -15.39 -26.51
N ALA A 324 11.38 -16.50 -26.13
CA ALA A 324 11.86 -17.84 -26.44
C ALA A 324 11.82 -18.13 -27.95
N VAL A 325 10.79 -17.65 -28.66
CA VAL A 325 10.73 -17.71 -30.14
C VAL A 325 11.88 -16.89 -30.74
N ALA A 326 12.11 -15.67 -30.25
CA ALA A 326 13.19 -14.80 -30.74
C ALA A 326 14.59 -15.37 -30.57
N THR A 327 14.81 -16.08 -29.46
CA THR A 327 16.06 -16.77 -29.14
C THR A 327 16.14 -18.18 -29.71
N LYS A 328 15.15 -18.62 -30.51
CA LYS A 328 15.05 -19.96 -31.13
C LYS A 328 15.01 -21.12 -30.12
N GLN A 329 14.51 -20.87 -28.91
CA GLN A 329 14.37 -21.86 -27.84
C GLN A 329 12.99 -22.51 -27.90
N MET A 330 12.79 -23.45 -28.84
CA MET A 330 11.48 -24.06 -29.11
C MET A 330 10.80 -24.70 -27.89
N VAL A 331 11.55 -25.47 -27.09
CA VAL A 331 11.00 -26.16 -25.91
C VAL A 331 10.48 -25.16 -24.89
N ARG A 332 11.23 -24.06 -24.66
CA ARG A 332 10.85 -23.00 -23.73
C ARG A 332 9.64 -22.21 -24.24
N ALA A 333 9.58 -21.94 -25.55
CA ALA A 333 8.44 -21.27 -26.17
C ALA A 333 7.16 -22.09 -26.04
N LYS A 334 7.21 -23.39 -26.38
CA LYS A 334 6.05 -24.30 -26.23
C LYS A 334 5.63 -24.46 -24.77
N ALA A 335 6.57 -24.54 -23.83
CA ALA A 335 6.25 -24.57 -22.40
C ALA A 335 5.56 -23.28 -21.93
N ALA A 336 6.04 -22.11 -22.36
CA ALA A 336 5.42 -20.82 -22.04
C ALA A 336 4.01 -20.70 -22.65
N LEU A 337 3.80 -21.17 -23.88
CA LEU A 337 2.49 -21.21 -24.53
C LEU A 337 1.51 -22.18 -23.83
N ARG A 338 1.97 -23.36 -23.39
CA ARG A 338 1.15 -24.25 -22.55
C ARG A 338 0.74 -23.56 -21.24
N SER A 339 1.68 -22.90 -20.57
CA SER A 339 1.39 -22.14 -19.34
C SER A 339 0.40 -20.99 -19.60
N LYS A 340 0.51 -20.32 -20.74
CA LYS A 340 -0.44 -19.28 -21.18
C LYS A 340 -1.83 -19.88 -21.37
N LYS A 341 -1.95 -20.96 -22.13
CA LYS A 341 -3.24 -21.62 -22.42
C LYS A 341 -3.91 -22.13 -21.14
N LEU A 342 -3.17 -22.72 -20.21
CA LEU A 342 -3.69 -23.10 -18.90
C LEU A 342 -4.27 -21.92 -18.13
N ALA A 343 -3.54 -20.79 -18.11
CA ALA A 343 -4.00 -19.58 -17.43
C ALA A 343 -5.24 -18.98 -18.13
N GLU A 344 -5.32 -19.02 -19.46
CA GLU A 344 -6.51 -18.60 -20.22
C GLU A 344 -7.73 -19.49 -19.93
N THR A 345 -7.56 -20.81 -19.93
CA THR A 345 -8.64 -21.75 -19.59
C THR A 345 -9.12 -21.53 -18.15
N ALA A 346 -8.20 -21.38 -17.20
CA ALA A 346 -8.54 -21.08 -15.81
C ALA A 346 -9.26 -19.73 -15.67
N LEU A 347 -8.82 -18.70 -16.40
CA LEU A 347 -9.46 -17.40 -16.41
C LEU A 347 -10.89 -17.49 -16.98
N ALA A 348 -11.08 -18.20 -18.09
CA ALA A 348 -12.40 -18.39 -18.71
C ALA A 348 -13.36 -19.11 -17.75
N GLN A 349 -12.93 -20.24 -17.18
CA GLN A 349 -13.73 -21.00 -16.21
C GLN A 349 -14.09 -20.16 -14.98
N ARG A 350 -13.13 -19.42 -14.41
CA ARG A 350 -13.40 -18.56 -13.23
C ARG A 350 -14.32 -17.40 -13.56
N SER A 351 -14.17 -16.79 -14.73
CA SER A 351 -15.06 -15.71 -15.19
C SER A 351 -16.49 -16.22 -15.40
N ASP A 352 -16.66 -17.41 -15.99
CA ASP A 352 -17.97 -18.03 -16.17
C ASP A 352 -18.64 -18.32 -14.82
N VAL A 353 -17.88 -18.85 -13.85
CA VAL A 353 -18.38 -19.09 -12.50
C VAL A 353 -18.76 -17.78 -11.80
N ALA A 354 -17.95 -16.71 -11.95
CA ALA A 354 -18.27 -15.40 -11.41
C ALA A 354 -19.61 -14.88 -11.96
N LEU A 355 -19.81 -14.94 -13.29
CA LEU A 355 -21.06 -14.54 -13.94
C LEU A 355 -22.27 -15.36 -13.46
N GLN A 356 -22.09 -16.67 -13.28
CA GLN A 356 -23.15 -17.53 -12.72
C GLN A 356 -23.50 -17.13 -11.29
N LEU A 357 -22.49 -16.88 -10.45
CA LEU A 357 -22.69 -16.44 -9.07
C LEU A 357 -23.34 -15.06 -8.96
N GLU A 358 -22.98 -14.12 -9.83
CA GLU A 358 -23.64 -12.81 -9.93
C GLU A 358 -25.11 -12.95 -10.30
N GLY A 359 -25.43 -13.85 -11.25
CA GLY A 359 -26.82 -14.17 -11.61
C GLY A 359 -27.61 -14.71 -10.42
N VAL A 360 -27.04 -15.68 -9.68
CA VAL A 360 -27.66 -16.22 -8.46
C VAL A 360 -27.79 -15.15 -7.39
N TYR A 361 -26.80 -14.28 -7.22
CA TYR A 361 -26.84 -13.17 -6.28
C TYR A 361 -27.98 -12.21 -6.58
N HIS A 362 -28.16 -11.85 -7.86
CA HIS A 362 -29.26 -10.96 -8.25
C HIS A 362 -30.63 -11.58 -8.01
N GLN A 363 -30.79 -12.88 -8.29
CA GLN A 363 -32.02 -13.62 -7.98
C GLN A 363 -32.29 -13.69 -6.47
N LEU A 364 -31.25 -13.95 -5.68
CA LEU A 364 -31.32 -14.00 -4.22
C LEU A 364 -31.67 -12.64 -3.63
N GLN A 365 -31.10 -11.56 -4.16
CA GLN A 365 -31.41 -10.19 -3.78
C GLN A 365 -32.87 -9.85 -4.04
N GLN A 366 -33.38 -10.17 -5.24
CA GLN A 366 -34.79 -9.99 -5.58
C GLN A 366 -35.72 -10.82 -4.67
N ALA A 367 -35.34 -12.07 -4.36
CA ALA A 367 -36.09 -12.93 -3.46
C ALA A 367 -36.03 -12.47 -1.99
N ALA A 368 -34.90 -11.93 -1.53
CA ALA A 368 -34.76 -11.37 -0.19
C ALA A 368 -35.65 -10.14 0.02
N ASP A 369 -35.83 -9.34 -1.04
CA ASP A 369 -36.74 -8.19 -1.02
C ASP A 369 -38.22 -8.61 -1.21
N GLN A 370 -38.49 -9.83 -1.70
CA GLN A 370 -39.83 -10.40 -1.87
C GLN A 370 -40.05 -11.60 -0.92
N VAL A 371 -40.65 -11.34 0.24
CA VAL A 371 -40.92 -12.31 1.34
C VAL A 371 -41.57 -13.65 0.90
N GLU A 372 -42.19 -13.71 -0.28
CA GLU A 372 -42.91 -14.88 -0.80
C GLU A 372 -42.04 -15.92 -1.55
N ILE A 373 -40.73 -15.70 -1.78
CA ILE A 373 -39.91 -16.59 -2.63
C ILE A 373 -38.81 -17.33 -1.84
N VAL A 374 -39.21 -18.05 -0.79
CA VAL A 374 -38.29 -18.85 0.06
C VAL A 374 -37.63 -20.02 -0.70
N GLU A 375 -38.31 -20.59 -1.70
CA GLU A 375 -37.79 -21.76 -2.44
C GLU A 375 -36.60 -21.43 -3.35
N ALA A 376 -36.60 -20.26 -3.99
CA ALA A 376 -35.48 -19.82 -4.82
C ALA A 376 -34.21 -19.57 -3.98
N MET A 377 -34.39 -19.04 -2.76
CA MET A 377 -33.27 -18.79 -1.85
C MET A 377 -32.62 -20.08 -1.35
N ARG A 378 -33.43 -21.10 -1.02
CA ARG A 378 -32.92 -22.44 -0.67
C ARG A 378 -32.10 -23.07 -1.79
N ALA A 379 -32.56 -22.95 -3.03
CA ALA A 379 -31.83 -23.45 -4.19
C ALA A 379 -30.48 -22.74 -4.36
N GLY A 380 -30.44 -21.41 -4.15
CA GLY A 380 -29.21 -20.61 -4.17
C GLY A 380 -28.21 -21.00 -3.08
N ALA A 381 -28.66 -21.18 -1.84
CA ALA A 381 -27.82 -21.62 -0.72
C ALA A 381 -27.21 -23.02 -0.93
N ALA A 382 -27.98 -23.95 -1.48
CA ALA A 382 -27.49 -25.29 -1.81
C ALA A 382 -26.46 -25.26 -2.95
N ALA A 383 -26.70 -24.47 -3.99
CA ALA A 383 -25.77 -24.28 -5.11
C ALA A 383 -24.43 -23.68 -4.64
N LEU A 384 -24.50 -22.69 -3.74
CA LEU A 384 -23.35 -22.06 -3.11
C LEU A 384 -22.49 -23.03 -2.31
N LYS A 385 -23.12 -23.87 -1.48
CA LYS A 385 -22.41 -24.86 -0.69
C LYS A 385 -21.64 -25.84 -1.58
N GLY A 386 -22.31 -26.35 -2.62
CA GLY A 386 -21.67 -27.25 -3.59
C GLY A 386 -20.57 -26.58 -4.40
N LEU A 387 -20.64 -25.26 -4.63
CA LEU A 387 -19.59 -24.52 -5.34
C LEU A 387 -18.40 -24.18 -4.43
N ASN A 388 -18.64 -23.78 -3.18
CA ASN A 388 -17.57 -23.50 -2.21
C ASN A 388 -16.73 -24.75 -1.94
N GLU A 389 -17.37 -25.93 -1.90
CA GLU A 389 -16.70 -27.24 -1.81
C GLU A 389 -15.85 -27.55 -3.05
N LYS A 390 -16.27 -27.11 -4.26
CA LYS A 390 -15.52 -27.30 -5.52
C LYS A 390 -14.40 -26.30 -5.74
N VAL A 391 -14.54 -25.07 -5.24
CA VAL A 391 -13.59 -23.96 -5.43
C VAL A 391 -12.54 -23.91 -4.30
N GLY A 392 -12.68 -24.73 -3.25
CA GLY A 392 -11.66 -24.94 -2.22
C GLY A 392 -11.61 -23.87 -1.13
N GLY A 393 -12.63 -23.01 -1.00
CA GLY A 393 -12.67 -21.94 0.00
C GLY A 393 -11.45 -21.00 -0.05
N ALA A 394 -11.21 -20.24 1.03
CA ALA A 394 -10.05 -19.35 1.15
C ALA A 394 -8.73 -20.11 1.39
N GLU A 395 -8.79 -21.28 2.04
CA GLU A 395 -7.60 -22.10 2.36
C GLU A 395 -7.03 -22.83 1.14
N GLY A 396 -7.88 -23.30 0.20
CA GLY A 396 -7.44 -23.97 -1.02
C GLY A 396 -6.73 -23.03 -2.00
N VAL A 397 -7.06 -21.74 -1.96
CA VAL A 397 -6.45 -20.73 -2.83
C VAL A 397 -5.11 -20.25 -2.25
N GLN A 398 -5.00 -20.08 -0.94
CA GLN A 398 -3.74 -19.73 -0.28
C GLN A 398 -2.70 -20.84 -0.45
N GLY A 399 -3.12 -22.11 -0.34
CA GLY A 399 -2.25 -23.26 -0.62
C GLY A 399 -1.76 -23.32 -2.08
N VAL A 400 -2.57 -22.90 -3.04
CA VAL A 400 -2.18 -22.83 -4.46
C VAL A 400 -1.26 -21.63 -4.73
N VAL A 401 -1.48 -20.48 -4.09
CA VAL A 401 -0.61 -19.30 -4.24
C VAL A 401 0.75 -19.51 -3.57
N ASP A 402 0.77 -20.14 -2.38
CA ASP A 402 2.02 -20.49 -1.70
C ASP A 402 2.75 -21.62 -2.44
N ALA A 403 2.04 -22.63 -2.96
CA ALA A 403 2.63 -23.63 -3.85
C ALA A 403 3.16 -23.02 -5.16
N VAL A 404 2.49 -22.02 -5.73
CA VAL A 404 2.94 -21.33 -6.95
C VAL A 404 4.12 -20.39 -6.67
N ASN A 405 4.17 -19.71 -5.53
CA ASN A 405 5.31 -18.87 -5.13
C ASN A 405 6.54 -19.73 -4.76
N GLU A 406 6.34 -20.88 -4.12
CA GLU A 406 7.40 -21.85 -3.83
C GLU A 406 7.88 -22.55 -5.11
N GLN A 407 6.99 -22.78 -6.10
CA GLN A 407 7.36 -23.27 -7.43
C GLN A 407 8.01 -22.21 -8.34
N MET A 408 7.79 -20.92 -8.12
CA MET A 408 8.51 -19.85 -8.83
C MET A 408 9.98 -19.73 -8.40
N ALA A 409 10.32 -20.15 -7.17
CA ALA A 409 11.71 -20.25 -6.71
C ALA A 409 12.43 -21.49 -7.26
N ALA A 410 11.69 -22.48 -7.77
CA ALA A 410 12.21 -23.72 -8.34
C ALA A 410 12.12 -23.69 -9.89
N THR A 411 12.94 -22.86 -10.52
CA THR A 411 13.06 -22.74 -11.99
C THR A 411 13.70 -23.97 -12.67
N GLU A 412 13.54 -25.17 -12.12
CA GLU A 412 14.13 -26.42 -12.64
C GLU A 412 13.20 -27.66 -12.61
N GLU A 413 11.93 -27.54 -12.21
CA GLU A 413 10.97 -28.67 -12.27
C GLU A 413 9.85 -28.46 -13.29
N ILE A 414 10.24 -28.39 -14.57
CA ILE A 414 9.32 -28.36 -15.73
C ILE A 414 8.54 -29.68 -15.88
N THR A 415 8.81 -30.72 -15.08
CA THR A 415 8.20 -32.06 -15.24
C THR A 415 7.11 -32.39 -14.21
N ASN A 416 7.07 -31.75 -13.03
CA ASN A 416 6.12 -32.12 -11.96
C ASN A 416 4.79 -31.35 -11.99
N ILE A 417 4.75 -30.13 -12.55
CA ILE A 417 3.49 -29.37 -12.70
C ILE A 417 2.58 -29.98 -13.79
N ILE A 418 3.13 -30.86 -14.64
CA ILE A 418 2.42 -31.46 -15.78
C ILE A 418 1.46 -32.59 -15.36
N ASN A 419 1.57 -33.14 -14.14
CA ASN A 419 0.77 -34.31 -13.71
C ASN A 419 -0.35 -34.01 -12.71
N GLU A 420 -0.49 -32.78 -12.21
CA GLU A 420 -1.45 -32.47 -11.13
C GLU A 420 -2.69 -31.67 -11.55
N THR A 421 -2.81 -31.27 -12.82
CA THR A 421 -4.04 -30.65 -13.34
C THR A 421 -4.67 -31.51 -14.42
N ASP A 422 -5.83 -32.11 -14.12
CA ASP A 422 -6.72 -32.89 -15.00
C ASP A 422 -7.27 -32.11 -16.22
N THR A 423 -6.75 -30.91 -16.48
CA THR A 423 -7.09 -30.11 -17.65
C THR A 423 -6.28 -30.58 -18.86
N VAL A 424 -6.91 -31.41 -19.70
CA VAL A 424 -6.37 -31.82 -21.00
C VAL A 424 -6.27 -30.58 -21.90
N ILE A 425 -5.06 -30.04 -22.03
CA ILE A 425 -4.76 -28.99 -23.02
C ILE A 425 -4.70 -29.66 -24.39
N ASP A 426 -5.35 -29.08 -25.39
CA ASP A 426 -5.17 -29.51 -26.77
C ASP A 426 -3.76 -29.11 -27.25
N GLU A 427 -2.91 -30.10 -27.52
CA GLU A 427 -1.55 -29.86 -28.01
C GLU A 427 -1.53 -29.27 -29.43
N VAL A 428 -2.60 -29.45 -30.21
CA VAL A 428 -2.71 -28.91 -31.57
C VAL A 428 -2.83 -27.38 -31.53
N ASP A 429 -3.65 -26.85 -30.63
CA ASP A 429 -3.81 -25.40 -30.42
C ASP A 429 -2.47 -24.72 -30.07
N VAL A 430 -1.63 -25.38 -29.27
CA VAL A 430 -0.32 -24.86 -28.85
C VAL A 430 0.67 -24.83 -30.01
N GLU A 431 0.61 -25.83 -30.90
CA GLU A 431 1.46 -25.88 -32.09
C GLU A 431 1.07 -24.78 -33.08
N ASP A 432 -0.23 -24.60 -33.34
CA ASP A 432 -0.74 -23.56 -34.24
C ASP A 432 -0.37 -22.15 -33.75
N GLU A 433 -0.49 -21.90 -32.45
CA GLU A 433 -0.07 -20.62 -31.85
C GLU A 433 1.44 -20.41 -31.93
N PHE A 434 2.22 -21.47 -31.72
CA PHE A 434 3.66 -21.43 -31.86
C PHE A 434 4.08 -21.10 -33.30
N GLU A 435 3.47 -21.75 -34.30
CA GLU A 435 3.71 -21.42 -35.71
C GLU A 435 3.31 -19.98 -36.06
N ALA A 436 2.22 -19.48 -35.50
CA ALA A 436 1.79 -18.10 -35.69
C ALA A 436 2.81 -17.09 -35.13
N LEU A 437 3.37 -17.36 -33.94
CA LEU A 437 4.43 -16.53 -33.36
C LEU A 437 5.72 -16.58 -34.18
N GLU A 438 6.11 -17.74 -34.72
CA GLU A 438 7.27 -17.85 -35.61
C GLU A 438 7.09 -17.05 -36.90
N ARG A 439 5.89 -17.08 -37.52
CA ARG A 439 5.59 -16.27 -38.71
C ARG A 439 5.68 -14.78 -38.40
N ALA A 440 5.06 -14.34 -37.31
CA ALA A 440 5.11 -12.94 -36.90
C ALA A 440 6.55 -12.45 -36.61
N GLU A 441 7.40 -13.32 -36.05
CA GLU A 441 8.79 -12.99 -35.79
C GLU A 441 9.64 -12.91 -37.07
N LYS A 442 9.40 -13.82 -38.03
CA LYS A 442 10.03 -13.79 -39.36
C LYS A 442 9.65 -12.53 -40.13
N GLU A 443 8.37 -12.18 -40.17
CA GLU A 443 7.87 -10.95 -40.81
C GLU A 443 8.50 -9.70 -40.17
N LYS A 444 8.62 -9.67 -38.83
CA LYS A 444 9.28 -8.56 -38.13
C LYS A 444 10.76 -8.43 -38.51
N LYS A 445 11.49 -9.55 -38.59
CA LYS A 445 12.90 -9.56 -39.04
C LYS A 445 13.03 -9.09 -40.49
N GLU A 446 12.16 -9.57 -41.38
CA GLU A 446 12.13 -9.14 -42.78
C GLU A 446 11.85 -7.63 -42.91
N GLN A 447 10.92 -7.09 -42.11
CA GLN A 447 10.66 -5.65 -42.06
C GLN A 447 11.85 -4.85 -41.54
N GLU A 448 12.54 -5.32 -40.50
CA GLU A 448 13.75 -4.66 -39.98
C GLU A 448 14.90 -4.71 -40.99
N GLU A 449 15.08 -5.81 -41.71
CA GLU A 449 16.08 -5.95 -42.78
C GLU A 449 15.73 -5.09 -43.99
N ALA A 450 14.45 -5.04 -44.39
CA ALA A 450 13.96 -4.17 -45.44
C ALA A 450 14.15 -2.68 -45.07
N ALA A 451 13.88 -2.30 -43.82
CA ALA A 451 14.10 -0.94 -43.32
C ALA A 451 15.59 -0.57 -43.31
N LYS A 452 16.48 -1.47 -42.86
CA LYS A 452 17.94 -1.27 -42.91
C LYS A 452 18.45 -1.16 -44.36
N THR A 453 17.91 -1.98 -45.26
CA THR A 453 18.27 -1.97 -46.68
C THR A 453 17.79 -0.68 -47.35
N ALA A 454 16.56 -0.26 -47.09
CA ALA A 454 16.01 1.01 -47.57
C ALA A 454 16.81 2.21 -47.04
N ALA A 455 17.20 2.21 -45.76
CA ALA A 455 18.04 3.26 -45.19
C ALA A 455 19.44 3.30 -45.83
N ARG A 456 20.05 2.13 -46.12
CA ARG A 456 21.35 2.05 -46.80
C ARG A 456 21.27 2.51 -48.26
N LEU A 457 20.19 2.16 -48.97
CA LEU A 457 19.96 2.63 -50.34
C LEU A 457 19.74 4.14 -50.40
N ALA A 458 18.96 4.70 -49.46
CA ALA A 458 18.76 6.15 -49.37
C ALA A 458 20.08 6.91 -49.11
N GLN A 459 20.96 6.37 -48.25
CA GLN A 459 22.30 6.95 -48.02
C GLN A 459 23.18 6.91 -49.28
N LEU A 460 23.12 5.82 -50.05
CA LEU A 460 23.86 5.69 -51.31
C LEU A 460 23.33 6.66 -52.37
N GLU A 461 22.01 6.79 -52.49
CA GLU A 461 21.38 7.72 -53.43
C GLU A 461 21.70 9.18 -53.08
N GLU A 462 21.70 9.54 -51.80
CA GLU A 462 22.09 10.88 -51.35
C GLU A 462 23.59 11.15 -51.61
N ALA A 463 24.46 10.14 -51.43
CA ALA A 463 25.88 10.24 -51.75
C ALA A 463 26.12 10.39 -53.26
N GLU A 464 25.41 9.62 -54.10
CA GLU A 464 25.48 9.71 -55.55
C GLU A 464 24.96 11.07 -56.05
N ARG A 465 23.89 11.59 -55.45
CA ARG A 465 23.35 12.92 -55.79
C ARG A 465 24.34 14.02 -55.44
N LYS A 466 24.98 13.96 -54.26
CA LYS A 466 26.08 14.87 -53.88
C LYS A 466 27.29 14.75 -54.81
N GLN A 467 27.60 13.55 -55.30
CA GLN A 467 28.69 13.33 -56.25
C GLN A 467 28.37 13.90 -57.63
N LYS A 468 27.15 13.70 -58.15
CA LYS A 468 26.67 14.30 -59.40
C LYS A 468 26.61 15.83 -59.31
N GLU A 469 26.17 16.39 -58.18
CA GLU A 469 26.19 17.83 -57.94
C GLU A 469 27.62 18.40 -57.89
N ARG A 470 28.58 17.65 -57.33
CA ARG A 470 30.01 18.02 -57.36
C ARG A 470 30.58 17.97 -58.77
N GLN A 471 30.33 16.89 -59.51
CA GLN A 471 30.75 16.76 -60.91
C GLN A 471 30.13 17.84 -61.80
N ALA A 472 28.84 18.12 -61.67
CA ALA A 472 28.18 19.19 -62.43
C ALA A 472 28.75 20.58 -62.10
N LYS A 473 29.16 20.83 -60.85
CA LYS A 473 29.86 22.07 -60.45
C LYS A 473 31.26 22.14 -61.04
N GLU A 474 32.01 21.04 -61.07
CA GLU A 474 33.34 20.95 -61.68
C GLU A 474 33.26 21.14 -63.21
N ASP A 475 32.31 20.49 -63.87
CA ASP A 475 32.05 20.62 -65.32
C ASP A 475 31.59 22.06 -65.67
N ALA A 476 30.75 22.68 -64.83
CA ALA A 476 30.35 24.06 -65.02
C ALA A 476 31.52 25.02 -64.83
N LEU A 477 32.42 24.76 -63.87
CA LEU A 477 33.63 25.56 -63.66
C LEU A 477 34.62 25.42 -64.83
N GLN A 478 34.75 24.23 -65.41
CA GLN A 478 35.55 23.99 -66.61
C GLN A 478 34.97 24.66 -67.85
N LYS A 479 33.65 24.57 -68.06
CA LYS A 479 32.98 25.31 -69.14
C LYS A 479 33.14 26.81 -68.97
N ASN A 480 32.99 27.34 -67.75
CA ASN A 480 33.14 28.78 -67.53
C ASN A 480 34.57 29.27 -67.79
N LYS A 481 35.59 28.48 -67.45
CA LYS A 481 36.99 28.75 -67.85
C LYS A 481 37.19 28.72 -69.36
N GLN A 482 36.61 27.74 -70.06
CA GLN A 482 36.67 27.69 -71.54
C GLN A 482 35.95 28.88 -72.19
N THR A 483 34.82 29.32 -71.64
CA THR A 483 34.12 30.52 -72.12
C THR A 483 34.90 31.80 -71.81
N GLU A 484 35.54 31.89 -70.63
CA GLU A 484 36.43 33.02 -70.29
C GLU A 484 37.64 33.08 -71.22
N ASP A 485 38.29 31.95 -71.51
CA ASP A 485 39.40 31.88 -72.46
C ASP A 485 38.95 32.29 -73.88
N GLN A 486 37.76 31.86 -74.34
CA GLN A 486 37.20 32.27 -75.63
C GLN A 486 36.86 33.77 -75.68
N VAL A 487 36.32 34.35 -74.61
CA VAL A 487 35.99 35.79 -74.54
C VAL A 487 37.26 36.64 -74.44
N VAL A 488 38.33 36.14 -73.83
CA VAL A 488 39.65 36.79 -73.81
C VAL A 488 40.24 36.80 -75.22
N ASP A 489 40.21 35.68 -75.95
CA ASP A 489 40.67 35.61 -77.33
C ASP A 489 39.89 36.58 -78.25
N GLU A 490 38.56 36.63 -78.12
CA GLU A 490 37.71 37.51 -78.93
C GLU A 490 37.94 39.01 -78.62
N LYS A 491 38.24 39.36 -77.35
CA LYS A 491 38.62 40.73 -76.97
C LYS A 491 40.00 41.14 -77.46
N VAL A 492 40.96 40.22 -77.49
CA VAL A 492 42.29 40.46 -78.08
C VAL A 492 42.15 40.74 -79.58
N GLU A 493 41.28 40.00 -80.26
CA GLU A 493 41.00 40.20 -81.69
C GLU A 493 40.30 41.54 -81.97
N GLN A 494 39.32 41.94 -81.17
CA GLN A 494 38.67 43.27 -81.29
C GLN A 494 39.62 44.44 -80.97
N ALA A 495 40.51 44.29 -79.99
CA ALA A 495 41.53 45.30 -79.68
C ALA A 495 42.52 45.48 -80.84
N SER A 496 42.88 44.40 -81.53
CA SER A 496 43.74 44.46 -82.72
C SER A 496 43.08 45.21 -83.89
N GLN A 497 41.76 45.07 -84.06
CA GLN A 497 40.99 45.78 -85.10
C GLN A 497 40.75 47.26 -84.76
N GLY A 498 40.67 47.63 -83.48
CA GLY A 498 40.54 49.02 -83.04
C GLY A 498 41.78 49.86 -83.31
N ILE A 499 42.98 49.28 -83.18
CA ILE A 499 44.25 49.98 -83.44
C ILE A 499 44.43 50.26 -84.94
N ALA A 500 43.91 49.40 -85.82
CA ALA A 500 44.03 49.57 -87.28
C ALA A 500 43.17 50.73 -87.85
N ARG A 501 42.17 51.24 -87.12
CA ARG A 501 41.29 52.34 -87.59
C ARG A 501 41.77 53.74 -87.23
N ILE A 502 42.79 53.89 -86.39
CA ILE A 502 43.31 55.22 -86.00
C ILE A 502 44.39 55.72 -86.97
N SER A 503 44.82 54.90 -87.93
CA SER A 503 45.80 55.30 -88.97
C SER A 503 45.17 55.54 -90.35
N PHE A 504 43.90 55.95 -90.42
CA PHE A 504 43.28 56.46 -91.63
C PHE A 504 42.21 57.48 -91.23
N ILE A 505 42.58 58.76 -91.32
CA ILE A 505 41.77 60.00 -91.38
C ILE A 505 42.54 61.06 -90.58
N GLU A 506 43.71 61.41 -91.09
CA GLU A 506 44.40 62.68 -90.78
C GLU A 506 44.91 63.28 -92.11
N GLN A 507 44.03 63.28 -93.11
CA GLN A 507 44.15 64.04 -94.36
C GLN A 507 42.73 64.40 -94.78
N ASP A 508 42.43 65.69 -94.87
CA ASP A 508 41.28 66.31 -95.56
C ASP A 508 39.87 65.84 -95.14
N GLN A 509 39.06 66.60 -94.39
CA GLN A 509 38.66 67.99 -94.67
C GLN A 509 38.62 68.90 -93.42
N LYS A 510 39.42 69.97 -93.48
CA LYS A 510 38.99 71.31 -93.04
C LYS A 510 38.00 71.82 -94.09
N GLU A 511 36.98 72.60 -93.68
CA GLU A 511 35.81 73.08 -94.47
C GLU A 511 34.69 72.03 -94.59
N ALA A 512 33.42 72.24 -94.27
CA ALA A 512 32.63 73.45 -94.03
C ALA A 512 31.54 73.15 -92.98
N SER A 513 31.47 73.98 -91.94
CA SER A 513 30.44 73.95 -90.90
C SER A 513 29.44 75.09 -91.14
N GLU A 514 28.45 74.84 -91.98
CA GLU A 514 27.18 75.57 -91.97
C GLU A 514 26.06 74.53 -92.11
N GLU A 515 24.91 74.81 -91.50
CA GLU A 515 23.67 74.02 -91.50
C GLU A 515 23.55 72.85 -90.51
N ARG A 516 23.00 73.14 -89.33
CA ARG A 516 21.55 73.01 -89.05
C ARG A 516 21.30 73.08 -87.56
N GLU A 517 20.92 74.26 -87.14
CA GLU A 517 20.21 74.48 -85.90
C GLU A 517 18.71 74.49 -86.21
N ARG A 518 17.94 73.88 -85.30
CA ARG A 518 16.51 74.07 -85.03
C ARG A 518 15.51 73.28 -85.88
N GLY A 519 14.79 72.42 -85.16
CA GLY A 519 13.39 72.14 -85.44
C GLY A 519 12.73 71.40 -84.27
N PRO A 520 11.56 71.83 -83.79
CA PRO A 520 11.17 71.78 -82.37
C PRO A 520 10.16 70.66 -82.07
N ALA A 521 10.08 70.19 -80.82
CA ALA A 521 9.24 70.68 -79.72
C ALA A 521 7.73 70.38 -79.85
N TYR A 522 7.25 69.71 -78.80
CA TYR A 522 6.05 70.02 -78.01
C TYR A 522 4.76 70.40 -78.76
N ALA A 523 3.73 69.56 -78.65
CA ALA A 523 2.60 69.74 -77.73
C ALA A 523 1.70 68.50 -77.77
#